data_AF-A0A4R3EC81-F1
#
_entry.id   AF-A0A4R3EC81-F1
#
_cell.length_a   1.000
_cell.length_b   1.000
_cell.length_c   1.000
_cell.angle_alpha   90.00
_cell.angle_beta   90.00
_cell.angle_gamma   90.00
#
_symmetry.space_group_name_H-M   'P 1'
#
loop_
_entity.id
_entity.type
_entity.pdbx_description
1 polymer ?
#
loop_
_entity_poly.entity_id
_entity_poly.type
_entity_poly.pdbx_seq_one_letter_code
_entity_poly.pdbx_strand_id
1 'polypeptide(L)'
;MIRTALLAGCLLAAASPALAGPTCSPSDDSVRILASASPNNLHRDYRGANQIGTGWSLQVERTTHDASGTEYYIGDLYSPTGELAKRKVFALEREWDCGP
;
A
#
# COMPACT_ATOMS: atom_id res chain seq x y z
N MET A 1 32.09 -14.47 50.86
CA MET A 1 31.07 -13.49 50.44
C MET A 1 31.28 -13.20 48.95
N ILE A 2 30.42 -13.72 48.07
CA ILE A 2 30.51 -13.50 46.60
C ILE A 2 29.24 -12.75 46.20
N ARG A 3 29.42 -11.54 45.65
CA ARG A 3 28.34 -10.69 45.12
C ARG A 3 28.18 -10.97 43.63
N THR A 4 27.10 -11.64 43.27
CA THR A 4 26.72 -11.89 41.88
C THR A 4 26.05 -10.63 41.32
N ALA A 5 26.74 -9.89 40.46
CA ALA A 5 26.17 -8.78 39.71
C ALA A 5 25.42 -9.33 38.50
N LEU A 6 24.09 -9.18 38.48
CA LEU A 6 23.25 -9.47 37.32
C LEU A 6 23.38 -8.33 36.31
N LEU A 7 24.09 -8.60 35.21
CA LEU A 7 24.11 -7.76 34.03
C LEU A 7 22.79 -7.97 33.27
N ALA A 8 21.87 -7.01 33.43
CA ALA A 8 20.65 -6.93 32.63
C ALA A 8 21.00 -6.45 31.21
N GLY A 9 21.05 -7.38 30.26
CA GLY A 9 21.17 -7.07 28.84
C GLY A 9 19.86 -6.47 28.31
N CYS A 10 19.83 -5.16 28.06
CA CYS A 10 18.78 -4.54 27.25
C CYS A 10 18.95 -5.00 25.80
N LEU A 11 18.11 -5.95 25.36
CA LEU A 11 17.87 -6.21 23.95
C LEU A 11 17.22 -4.95 23.35
N LEU A 12 18.02 -4.13 22.67
CA LEU A 12 17.51 -3.12 21.75
C LEU A 12 16.90 -3.85 20.55
N ALA A 13 15.57 -4.03 20.58
CA ALA A 13 14.83 -4.42 19.39
C ALA A 13 14.94 -3.27 18.38
N ALA A 14 15.89 -3.38 17.45
CA ALA A 14 15.97 -2.49 16.31
C ALA A 14 14.71 -2.72 15.47
N ALA A 15 13.74 -1.80 15.56
CA ALA A 15 12.65 -1.74 14.61
C ALA A 15 13.27 -1.39 13.26
N SER A 16 13.45 -2.38 12.38
CA SER A 16 13.79 -2.11 10.99
C SER A 16 12.76 -1.15 10.43
N PRO A 17 13.15 -0.02 9.81
CA PRO A 17 12.19 0.78 9.07
C PRO A 17 11.59 -0.18 8.03
N ALA A 18 10.29 -0.44 8.14
CA ALA A 18 9.56 -1.04 7.05
C ALA A 18 9.74 -0.06 5.90
N LEU A 19 10.61 -0.41 4.95
CA LEU A 19 10.78 0.36 3.72
C LEU A 19 9.39 0.43 3.13
N ALA A 20 8.76 1.60 3.21
CA ALA A 20 7.56 1.88 2.46
C ALA A 20 7.88 1.48 1.02
N GLY A 21 7.04 0.66 0.40
CA GLY A 21 7.30 0.14 -0.94
C GLY A 21 7.38 1.25 -1.97
N PRO A 22 7.36 0.93 -3.27
CA PRO A 22 7.34 1.97 -4.28
C PRO A 22 6.10 2.86 -4.13
N THR A 23 6.26 4.14 -4.45
CA THR A 23 5.14 5.04 -4.69
C THR A 23 4.79 4.97 -6.16
N CYS A 24 3.54 4.65 -6.46
CA CYS A 24 3.04 4.47 -7.81
C CYS A 24 2.05 5.57 -8.17
N SER A 25 2.03 5.94 -9.45
CA SER A 25 1.07 6.90 -9.99
C SER A 25 0.03 6.15 -10.84
N PRO A 26 -1.23 6.61 -10.91
CA PRO A 26 -2.19 6.08 -11.86
C PRO A 26 -1.65 6.18 -13.29
N SER A 27 -1.73 5.11 -14.07
CA SER A 27 -1.29 5.14 -15.49
C SER A 27 -2.23 5.98 -16.37
N ASP A 28 -3.49 6.15 -15.97
CA ASP A 28 -4.48 7.02 -16.61
C ASP A 28 -5.59 7.48 -15.64
N ASP A 29 -6.63 8.16 -16.16
CA ASP A 29 -7.78 8.65 -15.38
C ASP A 29 -8.90 7.59 -15.16
N SER A 30 -8.68 6.35 -15.57
CA SER A 30 -9.64 5.23 -15.50
C SER A 30 -9.28 4.17 -14.45
N VAL A 31 -8.22 4.42 -13.68
CA VAL A 31 -7.67 3.50 -12.69
C VAL A 31 -8.68 3.19 -11.60
N ARG A 32 -8.76 1.90 -11.25
CA ARG A 32 -9.75 1.38 -10.31
C ARG A 32 -9.14 1.17 -8.94
N ILE A 33 -9.91 1.59 -7.94
CA ILE A 33 -9.68 1.17 -6.56
C ILE A 33 -10.65 0.05 -6.21
N LEU A 34 -10.11 -1.02 -5.66
CA LEU A 34 -10.81 -2.25 -5.34
C LEU A 34 -10.91 -2.44 -3.82
N ALA A 35 -11.96 -3.13 -3.38
CA ALA A 35 -12.17 -3.51 -1.99
C ALA A 35 -11.46 -4.82 -1.62
N SER A 36 -11.04 -5.62 -2.60
CA SER A 36 -10.26 -6.85 -2.42
C SER A 36 -9.48 -7.17 -3.70
N ALA A 37 -8.64 -8.22 -3.66
CA ALA A 37 -7.96 -8.79 -4.82
C ALA A 37 -8.95 -9.50 -5.76
N SER A 38 -9.78 -8.72 -6.45
CA SER A 38 -10.74 -9.19 -7.45
C SER A 38 -11.06 -8.05 -8.42
N PRO A 39 -10.96 -8.24 -9.76
CA PRO A 39 -11.00 -7.13 -10.71
C PRO A 39 -12.33 -6.36 -10.76
N ASN A 40 -13.41 -7.03 -10.34
CA ASN A 40 -14.77 -6.49 -10.37
C ASN A 40 -15.25 -5.97 -9.00
N ASN A 41 -14.44 -6.11 -7.95
CA ASN A 41 -14.82 -5.68 -6.61
C ASN A 41 -14.42 -4.22 -6.38
N LEU A 42 -15.07 -3.30 -7.11
CA LEU A 42 -14.83 -1.86 -6.97
C LEU A 42 -15.10 -1.38 -5.55
N HIS A 43 -14.19 -0.58 -5.02
CA HIS A 43 -14.35 0.04 -3.73
C HIS A 43 -15.51 1.04 -3.76
N ARG A 44 -16.42 0.95 -2.78
CA ARG A 44 -17.67 1.73 -2.75
C ARG A 44 -17.47 3.24 -2.90
N ASP A 45 -16.41 3.74 -2.28
CA ASP A 45 -16.14 5.18 -2.20
C ASP A 45 -15.51 5.72 -3.52
N TYR A 46 -15.01 4.84 -4.39
CA TYR A 46 -14.23 5.17 -5.60
C TYR A 46 -14.88 4.68 -6.89
N ARG A 47 -16.21 4.85 -6.98
CA ARG A 47 -17.02 4.44 -8.14
C ARG A 47 -17.85 5.62 -8.65
N GLY A 48 -18.25 5.57 -9.93
CA GLY A 48 -19.02 6.64 -10.54
C GLY A 48 -18.22 7.93 -10.65
N ALA A 49 -18.72 9.03 -10.08
CA ALA A 49 -18.06 10.34 -10.14
C ALA A 49 -16.79 10.46 -9.27
N ASN A 50 -16.51 9.50 -8.38
CA ASN A 50 -15.37 9.54 -7.45
C ASN A 50 -14.18 8.72 -7.97
N GLN A 51 -13.88 8.81 -9.25
CA GLN A 51 -12.75 8.10 -9.86
C GLN A 51 -11.41 8.68 -9.42
N ILE A 52 -10.39 7.83 -9.45
CA ILE A 52 -9.00 8.21 -9.23
C ILE A 52 -8.43 8.61 -10.58
N GLY A 53 -7.79 9.77 -10.62
CA GLY A 53 -7.17 10.28 -11.83
C GLY A 53 -5.76 10.79 -11.60
N THR A 54 -5.25 11.49 -12.59
CA THR A 54 -3.93 12.14 -12.57
C THR A 54 -3.74 12.97 -11.28
N GLY A 55 -2.58 12.77 -10.63
CA GLY A 55 -2.18 13.46 -9.38
C GLY A 55 -2.38 12.66 -8.10
N TRP A 56 -3.19 11.59 -8.10
CA TRP A 56 -3.23 10.65 -6.97
C TRP A 56 -1.94 9.83 -6.91
N SER A 57 -1.65 9.25 -5.74
CA SER A 57 -0.53 8.31 -5.60
C SER A 57 -0.86 7.15 -4.67
N LEU A 58 -0.28 5.99 -4.94
CA LEU A 58 -0.41 4.79 -4.15
C LEU A 58 0.93 4.43 -3.52
N GLN A 59 0.99 4.43 -2.20
CA GLN A 59 2.12 3.92 -1.45
C GLN A 59 1.94 2.42 -1.27
N VAL A 60 2.67 1.61 -2.03
CA VAL A 60 2.53 0.15 -1.96
C VAL A 60 3.13 -0.37 -0.65
N GLU A 61 2.37 -1.19 0.06
CA GLU A 61 2.82 -1.91 1.25
C GLU A 61 3.25 -3.34 0.88
N ARG A 62 2.47 -4.00 0.01
CA ARG A 62 2.75 -5.35 -0.48
C ARG A 62 1.99 -5.65 -1.76
N THR A 63 2.35 -6.76 -2.41
CA THR A 63 1.66 -7.31 -3.57
C THR A 63 0.90 -8.60 -3.22
N THR A 64 -0.12 -8.94 -3.99
CA THR A 64 -0.84 -10.22 -3.91
C THR A 64 -1.36 -10.60 -5.29
N HIS A 65 -1.85 -11.84 -5.45
CA HIS A 65 -2.47 -12.29 -6.68
C HIS A 65 -3.75 -13.07 -6.41
N ASP A 66 -4.66 -13.08 -7.36
CA ASP A 66 -5.84 -13.94 -7.30
C ASP A 66 -5.56 -15.33 -7.90
N ALA A 67 -6.56 -16.21 -7.88
CA ALA A 67 -6.43 -17.58 -8.40
C ALA A 67 -6.16 -17.65 -9.91
N SER A 68 -6.37 -16.55 -10.66
CA SER A 68 -6.05 -16.45 -12.09
C SER A 68 -4.62 -15.95 -12.35
N GLY A 69 -3.87 -15.61 -11.29
CA GLY A 69 -2.53 -15.04 -11.40
C GLY A 69 -2.51 -13.54 -11.69
N THR A 70 -3.66 -12.84 -11.60
CA THR A 70 -3.68 -11.38 -11.74
C THR A 70 -3.06 -10.75 -10.50
N GLU A 71 -2.11 -9.84 -10.69
CA GLU A 71 -1.41 -9.15 -9.60
C GLU A 71 -2.13 -7.88 -9.13
N TYR A 72 -2.05 -7.65 -7.82
CA TYR A 72 -2.64 -6.50 -7.15
C TYR A 72 -1.65 -5.88 -6.17
N TYR A 73 -1.65 -4.56 -6.12
CA TYR A 73 -1.03 -3.80 -5.05
C TYR A 73 -2.00 -3.62 -3.89
N ILE A 74 -1.43 -3.68 -2.68
CA ILE A 74 -2.10 -3.34 -1.43
C ILE A 74 -1.32 -2.21 -0.80
N GLY A 75 -1.99 -1.10 -0.54
CA GLY A 75 -1.30 0.10 -0.08
C GLY A 75 -2.21 1.22 0.39
N ASP A 76 -1.57 2.34 0.72
CA ASP A 76 -2.22 3.55 1.17
C ASP A 76 -2.36 4.53 0.00
N LEU A 77 -3.57 5.02 -0.22
CA LEU A 77 -3.94 5.93 -1.31
C LEU A 77 -3.89 7.38 -0.82
N TYR A 78 -3.19 8.22 -1.56
CA TYR A 78 -3.02 9.64 -1.28
C TYR A 78 -3.66 10.48 -2.38
N SER A 79 -4.34 11.53 -1.95
CA SER A 79 -4.98 12.52 -2.82
C SER A 79 -3.93 13.41 -3.52
N PRO A 80 -4.32 14.20 -4.54
CA PRO A 80 -3.41 15.11 -5.23
C PRO A 80 -2.77 16.19 -4.35
N THR A 81 -3.34 16.48 -3.18
CA THR A 81 -2.75 17.39 -2.19
C THR A 81 -1.73 16.70 -1.27
N GLY A 82 -1.53 15.39 -1.42
CA GLY A 82 -0.64 14.58 -0.58
C GLY A 82 -1.30 14.09 0.71
N GLU A 83 -2.60 14.33 0.91
CA GLU A 83 -3.32 13.85 2.08
C GLU A 83 -3.71 12.37 1.93
N LEU A 84 -3.54 11.59 3.01
CA LEU A 84 -3.97 10.20 3.06
C LEU A 84 -5.50 10.12 2.90
N ALA A 85 -5.95 9.58 1.78
CA ALA A 85 -7.36 9.42 1.47
C ALA A 85 -7.93 8.09 1.99
N LYS A 86 -7.16 7.00 1.85
CA LYS A 86 -7.60 5.66 2.27
C LYS A 86 -6.42 4.74 2.54
N ARG A 87 -6.57 3.88 3.54
CA ARG A 87 -5.58 2.84 3.87
C ARG A 87 -5.95 1.49 3.27
N LYS A 88 -4.94 0.69 2.97
CA LYS A 88 -5.07 -0.73 2.56
C LYS A 88 -6.06 -0.96 1.42
N VAL A 89 -6.02 -0.09 0.42
CA VAL A 89 -6.79 -0.29 -0.80
C VAL A 89 -6.16 -1.39 -1.65
N PHE A 90 -6.96 -1.99 -2.53
CA PHE A 90 -6.47 -2.90 -3.56
C PHE A 90 -6.46 -2.17 -4.89
N ALA A 91 -5.40 -2.37 -5.67
CA ALA A 91 -5.21 -1.78 -6.98
C ALA A 91 -4.68 -2.84 -7.94
N LEU A 92 -5.10 -2.82 -9.21
CA LEU A 92 -4.53 -3.72 -10.21
C LEU A 92 -3.14 -3.23 -10.58
N GLU A 93 -2.13 -4.12 -10.53
CA GLU A 93 -0.73 -3.75 -10.78
C GLU A 93 -0.57 -2.98 -12.10
N ARG A 94 -1.07 -3.53 -13.21
CA ARG A 94 -1.06 -2.94 -14.56
C ARG A 94 -1.75 -1.58 -14.74
N GLU A 95 -2.45 -1.07 -13.73
CA GLU A 95 -3.11 0.25 -13.77
C GLU A 95 -2.26 1.33 -13.08
N TRP A 96 -1.10 0.97 -12.55
CA TRP A 96 -0.24 1.85 -11.76
C TRP A 96 1.21 1.78 -12.23
N ASP A 97 1.77 2.95 -12.50
CA ASP A 97 3.17 3.12 -12.86
C ASP A 97 3.99 3.37 -11.60
N CYS A 98 4.65 2.33 -11.11
CA CYS A 98 5.61 2.41 -10.03
C CYS A 98 6.99 2.78 -10.60
N GLY A 99 7.61 3.82 -10.06
CA GLY A 99 9.00 4.16 -10.41
C GLY A 99 9.98 3.01 -10.10
N PRO A 100 11.18 3.01 -10.70
CA PRO A 100 12.21 2.00 -10.49
C PRO A 100 12.74 1.95 -9.05
#